data_AF-A0A350CWU1-F1
#
_entry.id   AF-A0A350CWU1-F1
#
_cell.length_a   1.000
_cell.length_b   1.000
_cell.length_c   1.000
_cell.angle_alpha   90.00
_cell.angle_beta   90.00
_cell.angle_gamma   90.00
#
_symmetry.space_group_name_H-M   'P 1'
#
loop_
_entity.id
_entity.type
_entity.pdbx_description
1 polymer ?
#
loop_
_entity_poly.entity_id
_entity_poly.type
_entity_poly.pdbx_seq_one_letter_code
_entity_poly.pdbx_strand_id
1 'polypeptide(L)'
;MDWILYLKAVILGIVEGLTEFLPVSSTGHLIVAGSLLDYTGQEADTFYIAIQAGAIFAVCWHYRQRLIDVCLGLFSDKVQQRLAVNTVVAFLPAA
;
A
#
# COMPACT_ATOMS: atom_id res chain seq x y z
N MET A 1 -7.95 -24.90 -12.09
CA MET A 1 -7.86 -23.87 -11.04
C MET A 1 -6.69 -24.24 -10.18
N ASP A 2 -5.62 -23.45 -10.22
CA ASP A 2 -4.41 -23.72 -9.45
C ASP A 2 -4.59 -23.22 -8.02
N TRP A 3 -5.26 -24.03 -7.19
CA TRP A 3 -5.54 -23.72 -5.80
C TRP A 3 -4.29 -23.39 -4.98
N ILE A 4 -3.16 -23.98 -5.34
CA ILE A 4 -1.86 -23.70 -4.75
C ILE A 4 -1.45 -22.24 -5.01
N LEU A 5 -1.66 -21.73 -6.23
CA LEU A 5 -1.33 -20.36 -6.59
C LEU A 5 -2.20 -19.36 -5.81
N TYR A 6 -3.50 -19.63 -5.68
CA TYR A 6 -4.39 -18.80 -4.87
C TYR A 6 -4.00 -18.79 -3.39
N LEU A 7 -3.57 -19.93 -2.84
CA LEU A 7 -3.08 -19.98 -1.47
C LEU A 7 -1.82 -19.13 -1.28
N LYS A 8 -0.86 -19.21 -2.21
CA LYS A 8 0.33 -18.35 -2.22
C LYS A 8 -0.06 -16.87 -2.24
N ALA A 9 -1.01 -16.48 -3.11
CA ALA A 9 -1.50 -15.12 -3.21
C ALA A 9 -2.16 -14.62 -1.92
N VAL A 10 -2.96 -15.46 -1.25
CA VAL A 10 -3.57 -15.12 0.05
C VAL A 10 -2.50 -14.92 1.12
N ILE A 11 -1.52 -15.82 1.22
CA ILE A 11 -0.44 -15.71 2.20
C ILE A 11 0.37 -14.43 1.99
N LEU A 12 0.81 -14.18 0.76
CA LEU A 12 1.59 -12.99 0.41
C LEU A 12 0.78 -11.70 0.61
N GLY A 13 -0.52 -11.71 0.29
CA GLY A 13 -1.41 -10.58 0.56
C GLY A 13 -1.57 -10.29 2.05
N ILE A 14 -1.62 -11.32 2.90
CA ILE A 14 -1.63 -11.15 4.37
C ILE A 14 -0.29 -10.58 4.84
N VAL A 15 0.84 -11.09 4.35
CA VAL A 15 2.17 -10.58 4.70
C VAL A 15 2.28 -9.10 4.34
N GLU A 16 1.92 -8.72 3.12
CA GLU A 16 1.92 -7.32 2.68
C GLU A 16 1.01 -6.45 3.55
N GLY A 17 -0.26 -6.83 3.70
CA GLY A 17 -1.24 -6.05 4.45
C GLY A 17 -0.88 -5.88 5.92
N LEU A 18 -0.18 -6.85 6.52
CA LEU A 18 0.32 -6.72 7.89
C LEU A 18 1.61 -5.90 7.97
N THR A 19 2.52 -5.99 7.01
CA THR A 19 3.86 -5.41 7.15
C THR A 19 3.99 -4.01 6.57
N GLU A 20 3.15 -3.62 5.62
CA GLU A 20 3.25 -2.33 4.91
C GLU A 20 3.10 -1.12 5.83
N PHE A 21 2.27 -1.23 6.87
CA PHE A 21 2.02 -0.13 7.81
C PHE A 21 2.93 -0.15 9.04
N LEU A 22 3.73 -1.22 9.20
CA LEU A 22 4.70 -1.34 10.28
C LEU A 22 6.09 -0.95 9.78
N PRO A 23 6.94 -0.33 10.63
CA PRO A 23 8.30 0.05 10.25
C PRO A 23 9.24 -1.16 10.24
N VAL A 24 8.92 -2.19 9.44
CA VAL A 24 9.60 -3.49 9.40
C VAL A 24 10.02 -3.94 7.99
N SER A 25 9.78 -3.12 6.96
CA SER A 25 10.03 -3.42 5.53
C SER A 25 9.19 -4.58 4.98
N SER A 26 8.08 -4.25 4.33
CA SER A 26 7.21 -5.19 3.62
C SER A 26 7.92 -5.92 2.48
N THR A 27 8.71 -5.20 1.68
CA THR A 27 9.47 -5.77 0.56
C THR A 27 10.39 -6.91 1.01
N GLY A 28 11.11 -6.75 2.13
CA GLY A 28 11.96 -7.80 2.67
C GLY A 28 11.16 -9.05 3.08
N HIS A 29 10.01 -8.85 3.74
CA HIS A 29 9.14 -9.95 4.15
C HIS A 29 8.53 -10.68 2.95
N LEU A 30 8.14 -9.97 1.89
CA LEU A 30 7.63 -10.58 0.65
C LEU A 30 8.69 -11.39 -0.07
N ILE A 31 9.94 -10.91 -0.15
CA ILE A 31 11.04 -11.67 -0.76
C ILE A 31 11.28 -12.98 0.01
N VAL A 32 11.35 -12.92 1.34
CA VAL A 32 11.55 -14.11 2.18
C VAL A 32 10.36 -15.05 2.06
N ALA A 33 9.13 -14.57 2.23
CA ALA A 33 7.92 -15.40 2.14
C ALA A 33 7.76 -16.02 0.74
N GLY A 34 8.02 -15.27 -0.33
CA GLY A 34 8.00 -15.77 -1.70
C GLY A 34 9.03 -16.85 -1.95
N SER A 35 10.25 -16.70 -1.43
CA SER A 35 11.27 -17.75 -1.52
C SER A 35 10.85 -19.05 -0.80
N LEU A 36 10.20 -18.95 0.36
CA LEU A 36 9.68 -20.10 1.11
C LEU A 36 8.52 -20.79 0.40
N LEU A 37 7.74 -20.03 -0.37
CA LEU A 37 6.61 -20.50 -1.16
C LEU A 37 7.00 -20.92 -2.58
N ASP A 38 8.27 -20.87 -2.96
CA ASP A 38 8.73 -21.09 -4.34
C ASP A 38 7.92 -20.23 -5.35
N TYR A 39 7.79 -18.94 -5.03
CA TYR A 39 7.15 -17.91 -5.86
C TYR A 39 8.14 -16.77 -6.03
N THR A 40 8.95 -16.87 -7.09
CA THR A 40 10.07 -15.96 -7.35
C THR A 40 10.13 -15.62 -8.84
N GLY A 41 10.96 -14.64 -9.18
CA GLY A 41 11.14 -14.16 -10.56
C GLY A 41 10.21 -13.00 -10.91
N GLN A 42 10.22 -12.62 -12.19
CA GLN A 42 9.62 -11.36 -12.67
C GLN A 42 8.10 -11.29 -12.47
N GLU A 43 7.40 -12.42 -12.55
CA GLU A 43 5.96 -12.49 -12.27
C GLU A 43 5.66 -12.22 -10.79
N ALA A 44 6.51 -12.70 -9.88
CA ALA A 44 6.37 -12.48 -8.45
C ALA A 44 6.61 -11.00 -8.09
N ASP A 45 7.62 -10.36 -8.69
CA ASP A 45 7.89 -8.93 -8.48
C ASP A 45 6.70 -8.07 -8.95
N THR A 46 6.12 -8.41 -10.10
CA THR A 46 4.91 -7.74 -10.60
C THR A 46 3.73 -7.94 -9.65
N PHE A 47 3.59 -9.14 -9.09
CA PHE A 47 2.56 -9.44 -8.10
C PHE A 47 2.76 -8.66 -6.79
N TYR A 48 4.00 -8.54 -6.29
CA TYR A 48 4.32 -7.75 -5.09
C TYR A 48 3.89 -6.29 -5.24
N ILE A 49 4.17 -5.69 -6.40
CA ILE A 49 3.72 -4.33 -6.71
C ILE A 49 2.18 -4.26 -6.76
N ALA A 50 1.54 -5.27 -7.36
CA ALA A 50 0.08 -5.30 -7.49
C ALA A 50 -0.63 -5.41 -6.12
N ILE A 51 -0.12 -6.22 -5.19
CA ILE A 51 -0.75 -6.40 -3.87
C ILE A 51 -0.58 -5.17 -2.96
N GLN A 52 0.49 -4.38 -3.14
CA GLN A 52 0.67 -3.12 -2.43
C GLN A 52 -0.45 -2.11 -2.74
N ALA A 53 -1.03 -2.15 -3.95
CA ALA A 53 -2.21 -1.35 -4.29
C ALA A 53 -3.40 -1.68 -3.38
N GLY A 54 -3.52 -2.93 -2.91
CA GLY A 54 -4.51 -3.33 -1.92
C GLY A 54 -4.28 -2.68 -0.55
N ALA A 55 -3.03 -2.58 -0.12
CA ALA A 55 -2.66 -1.88 1.12
C ALA A 55 -2.96 -0.36 0.99
N ILE A 56 -2.59 0.27 -0.12
CA ILE A 56 -2.93 1.67 -0.41
C ILE A 56 -4.45 1.87 -0.38
N PHE A 57 -5.21 0.97 -1.01
CA PHE A 57 -6.67 1.04 -0.99
C PHE A 57 -7.24 0.94 0.42
N ALA A 58 -6.67 0.09 1.28
CA ALA A 58 -7.08 -0.01 2.68
C ALA A 58 -6.92 1.33 3.43
N VAL A 59 -5.82 2.06 3.19
CA VAL A 59 -5.60 3.41 3.74
C VAL A 59 -6.61 4.41 3.20
N CYS A 60 -6.82 4.41 1.87
CA CYS A 60 -7.82 5.28 1.23
C CYS A 60 -9.23 5.04 1.80
N TRP A 61 -9.59 3.77 2.04
CA TRP A 61 -10.87 3.41 2.64
C TRP A 61 -10.96 3.83 4.10
N HIS A 62 -9.91 3.57 4.89
CA HIS A 62 -9.84 3.95 6.31
C HIS A 62 -10.01 5.47 6.49
N TYR A 63 -9.28 6.26 5.70
CA TYR A 63 -9.31 7.73 5.73
C TYR A 63 -10.29 8.37 4.73
N ARG A 64 -11.25 7.62 4.17
CA ARG A 64 -12.14 8.10 3.08
C ARG A 64 -12.83 9.43 3.38
N GLN A 65 -13.33 9.62 4.62
CA GLN A 65 -13.98 10.87 5.01
C GLN A 65 -12.99 12.04 5.00
N ARG A 66 -11.81 11.83 5.58
CA ARG A 66 -10.75 12.84 5.59
C ARG A 66 -10.28 13.21 4.19
N LEU A 67 -10.15 12.22 3.30
CA LEU A 67 -9.81 12.46 1.90
C LEU A 67 -10.90 13.26 1.18
N ILE A 68 -12.18 12.92 1.39
CA ILE A 68 -13.31 13.69 0.85
C ILE A 68 -13.31 15.13 1.37
N ASP A 69 -13.10 15.33 2.67
CA ASP A 69 -13.03 16.66 3.28
C ASP A 69 -11.91 17.52 2.68
N VAL A 70 -10.74 16.91 2.44
CA VAL A 70 -9.62 17.60 1.78
C VAL A 70 -9.97 17.95 0.34
N CYS A 71 -10.57 17.03 -0.42
CA CYS A 71 -10.96 17.26 -1.81
C CYS A 71 -12.01 18.37 -1.95
N LEU A 72 -13.04 18.38 -1.11
CA LEU A 72 -14.11 19.37 -1.15
C LEU A 72 -13.69 20.72 -0.55
N GLY A 73 -12.84 20.68 0.48
CA GLY A 73 -12.35 21.87 1.20
C GLY A 73 -11.14 22.54 0.57
N LEU A 74 -10.56 21.98 -0.50
CA LEU A 74 -9.28 22.44 -1.07
C LEU A 74 -9.26 23.93 -1.45
N PHE A 75 -10.40 24.48 -1.88
CA PHE A 75 -10.49 25.88 -2.32
C PHE A 75 -11.22 26.80 -1.34
N SER A 76 -11.76 26.26 -0.24
CA SER A 76 -12.66 27.02 0.65
C SER A 76 -12.27 26.97 2.12
N ASP A 77 -11.57 25.91 2.56
CA ASP A 77 -11.20 25.72 3.97
C ASP A 77 -9.67 25.79 4.15
N LYS A 78 -9.22 26.80 4.91
CA LYS A 78 -7.81 27.02 5.24
C LYS A 78 -7.18 25.83 5.98
N VAL A 79 -7.96 25.07 6.76
CA VAL A 79 -7.46 23.88 7.47
C VAL A 79 -7.13 22.77 6.48
N GLN A 80 -8.00 22.53 5.50
CA GLN A 80 -7.79 21.50 4.48
C GLN A 80 -6.65 21.88 3.52
N GLN A 81 -6.56 23.15 3.14
CA GLN A 81 -5.45 23.69 2.36
C GLN A 81 -4.10 23.47 3.06
N ARG A 82 -4.02 23.79 4.36
CA ARG A 82 -2.79 23.56 5.14
C ARG A 82 -2.41 22.08 5.17
N LEU A 83 -3.38 21.18 5.36
CA LEU A 83 -3.09 19.75 5.30
C LEU A 83 -2.54 19.36 3.91
N ALA A 84 -3.20 19.76 2.83
CA ALA A 84 -2.76 19.44 1.47
C ALA A 84 -1.34 19.97 1.18
N VAL A 85 -1.06 21.22 1.53
CA VAL A 85 0.28 21.82 1.36
C VAL A 85 1.32 21.08 2.19
N ASN A 86 1.02 20.76 3.45
CA ASN A 86 1.95 20.02 4.32
C ASN A 86 2.25 18.63 3.75
N THR A 87 1.24 17.93 3.22
CA THR A 87 1.43 16.62 2.58
C THR A 87 2.30 16.73 1.33
N VAL A 88 2.07 17.74 0.47
CA VAL A 88 2.91 17.99 -0.71
C VAL A 88 4.35 18.29 -0.30
N VAL A 89 4.56 19.21 0.64
CA VAL A 89 5.91 19.57 1.14
C VAL A 89 6.62 18.37 1.76
N ALA A 90 5.91 17.51 2.48
CA ALA A 90 6.47 16.29 3.06
C ALA A 90 6.84 15.24 2.00
N PHE A 91 6.13 15.20 0.87
CA PHE A 91 6.38 14.26 -0.22
C PHE A 91 7.50 14.70 -1.17
N LEU A 92 7.69 16.01 -1.37
CA LEU A 92 8.67 16.58 -2.32
C LEU A 92 10.10 16.01 -2.21
N PRO A 93 10.68 15.74 -1.02
CA PRO A 93 12.03 15.19 -0.93
C PRO A 93 12.16 13.76 -1.48
N ALA A 94 11.06 13.01 -1.57
CA ALA A 94 11.03 11.62 -2.00
C ALA A 94 10.58 11.44 -3.46
N ALA A 95 10.04 12.48 -4.09
CA ALA A 95 9.55 12.50 -5.47
C ALA A 95 10.66 12.85 -6.47
#